data_AF-B1I0T7-F1
#
_entry.id   AF-B1I0T7-F1
#
_cell.length_a   1.000
_cell.length_b   1.000
_cell.length_c   1.000
_cell.angle_alpha   90.00
_cell.angle_beta   90.00
_cell.angle_gamma   90.00
#
_symmetry.space_group_name_H-M   'P 1'
#
loop_
_entity.id
_entity.type
_entity.pdbx_description
1 polymer ?
#
loop_
_entity_poly.entity_id
_entity_poly.type
_entity_poly.pdbx_seq_one_letter_code
_entity_poly.pdbx_strand_id
1 'polypeptide(L)'
;MDWTLGPLDVVLLGLGLVLISTGNAVMFADRLARSFGAKLEGVADPRGLSMFVGLWVFGLGVLTALFPVGVRVVGVYYGWALAALAVIGILRVYTGYPRYLKNIRP
;
A
#
# COMPACT_ATOMS: atom_id res chain seq x y z
N MET A 1 -25.27 -10.60 16.76
CA MET A 1 -23.85 -10.46 16.37
C MET A 1 -23.22 -9.49 17.35
N ASP A 2 -22.37 -9.98 18.25
CA ASP A 2 -21.62 -9.10 19.13
C ASP A 2 -20.57 -8.36 18.31
N TRP A 3 -20.69 -7.04 18.23
CA TRP A 3 -19.82 -6.18 17.43
C TRP A 3 -18.50 -5.84 18.15
N THR A 4 -18.23 -6.45 19.30
CA THR A 4 -17.04 -6.19 20.09
C THR A 4 -15.77 -6.55 19.31
N LEU A 5 -14.86 -5.58 19.17
CA LEU A 5 -13.55 -5.79 18.55
C LEU A 5 -12.69 -6.65 19.47
N GLY A 6 -12.17 -7.75 18.94
CA GLY A 6 -11.18 -8.55 19.66
C GLY A 6 -9.84 -7.81 19.76
N PRO A 7 -8.93 -8.20 20.66
CA PRO A 7 -7.60 -7.59 20.77
C PRO A 7 -6.82 -7.58 19.45
N LEU A 8 -6.96 -8.66 18.67
CA LEU A 8 -6.34 -8.78 17.34
C LEU A 8 -6.95 -7.80 16.32
N ASP A 9 -8.25 -7.55 16.38
CA ASP A 9 -8.94 -6.63 15.47
C ASP A 9 -8.45 -5.19 15.69
N VAL A 10 -8.22 -4.81 16.95
CA VAL A 10 -7.66 -3.50 17.32
C VAL A 10 -6.24 -3.34 16.79
N VAL A 11 -5.41 -4.39 16.90
CA VAL A 11 -4.04 -4.38 16.35
C VAL A 11 -4.06 -4.25 14.83
N LEU A 12 -4.93 -4.98 14.13
CA LEU A 12 -5.07 -4.91 12.68
C LEU A 12 -5.58 -3.53 12.21
N LEU A 13 -6.54 -2.95 12.92
CA LEU A 13 -6.99 -1.58 12.68
C LEU A 13 -5.86 -0.57 12.88
N GLY A 14 -5.10 -0.70 13.97
CA GLY A 14 -3.94 0.15 14.25
C GLY A 14 -2.86 0.06 13.16
N LEU A 15 -2.48 -1.16 12.78
CA LEU A 15 -1.54 -1.41 11.69
C LEU A 15 -2.04 -0.86 10.35
N GLY A 16 -3.33 -1.06 10.05
CA GLY A 16 -3.95 -0.51 8.85
C GLY A 16 -3.88 1.03 8.80
N LEU A 17 -4.16 1.70 9.92
CA LEU A 17 -4.06 3.16 10.04
C LEU A 17 -2.61 3.65 9.89
N VAL A 18 -1.64 2.94 10.47
CA VAL A 18 -0.21 3.26 10.30
C VAL A 18 0.19 3.16 8.84
N LEU A 19 -0.22 2.09 8.14
CA LEU A 19 0.07 1.89 6.72
C LEU A 19 -0.62 2.95 5.84
N ILE A 20 -1.90 3.26 6.10
CA ILE A 20 -2.62 4.36 5.42
C ILE A 20 -1.86 5.68 5.57
N SER A 21 -1.47 6.00 6.80
CA SER A 21 -0.74 7.23 7.11
C SER A 21 0.62 7.27 6.43
N THR A 22 1.31 6.12 6.37
CA THR A 22 2.61 5.97 5.72
C THR A 22 2.49 6.17 4.21
N GLY A 23 1.50 5.54 3.55
CA GLY A 23 1.24 5.73 2.12
C GLY A 23 0.94 7.20 1.79
N ASN A 24 0.17 7.87 2.64
CA ASN A 24 -0.09 9.31 2.48
C ASN A 24 1.15 10.17 2.71
N ALA A 25 1.97 9.84 3.72
CA ALA A 25 3.22 10.52 4.02
C ALA A 25 4.22 10.38 2.86
N VAL A 26 4.33 9.22 2.23
CA VAL A 26 5.18 9.02 1.04
C VAL A 26 4.75 9.94 -0.11
N MET A 27 3.44 10.00 -0.40
CA MET A 27 2.92 10.89 -1.45
C MET A 27 3.12 12.37 -1.11
N PHE A 28 3.01 12.73 0.17
CA PHE A 28 3.19 14.11 0.64
C PHE A 28 4.66 14.53 0.66
N ALA A 29 5.55 13.69 1.18
CA ALA A 29 6.99 13.92 1.20
C ALA A 29 7.55 14.09 -0.20
N ASP A 30 7.06 13.31 -1.18
CA ASP A 30 7.44 13.46 -2.58
C ASP A 30 6.92 14.77 -3.22
N ARG A 31 5.75 15.28 -2.80
CA ARG A 31 5.30 16.63 -3.21
C ARG A 31 6.22 17.71 -2.63
N LEU A 32 6.59 17.60 -1.35
CA LEU A 32 7.51 18.53 -0.68
C LEU A 32 8.93 18.49 -1.29
N ALA A 33 9.52 17.31 -1.43
CA ALA A 33 10.87 17.16 -1.99
C ALA A 33 10.99 17.83 -3.37
N ARG A 34 9.94 17.75 -4.18
CA ARG A 34 9.89 18.41 -5.49
C ARG A 34 9.64 19.91 -5.42
N SER A 35 8.84 20.40 -4.47
CA SER A 35 8.71 21.85 -4.25
C SER A 35 10.04 22.49 -3.83
N PHE A 36 10.94 21.72 -3.22
CA PHE A 36 12.30 22.14 -2.89
C PHE A 36 13.35 21.85 -3.98
N GLY A 37 12.94 21.34 -5.15
CA GLY A 37 13.84 21.10 -6.28
C GLY A 37 14.76 19.88 -6.15
N ALA A 38 14.47 18.93 -5.26
CA ALA A 38 15.25 17.71 -5.13
C ALA A 38 15.18 16.88 -6.43
N LYS A 39 16.35 16.60 -7.03
CA LYS A 39 16.46 15.74 -8.21
C LYS A 39 16.66 14.29 -7.77
N LEU A 40 15.72 13.42 -8.12
CA LEU A 40 15.86 11.97 -7.95
C LEU A 40 16.62 11.41 -9.16
N GLU A 41 17.93 11.20 -9.00
CA GLU A 41 18.76 10.57 -10.02
C GLU A 41 18.46 9.06 -10.11
N GLY A 42 18.49 8.49 -11.33
CA GLY A 42 18.25 7.06 -11.57
C GLY A 42 16.79 6.64 -11.78
N VAL A 43 15.83 7.55 -11.63
CA VAL A 43 14.39 7.28 -11.85
C VAL A 43 13.92 7.99 -13.12
N ALA A 44 13.25 7.27 -14.03
CA ALA A 44 12.73 7.84 -15.28
C ALA A 44 11.47 8.68 -15.04
N ASP A 45 10.59 8.20 -14.16
CA ASP A 45 9.39 8.92 -13.72
C ASP A 45 9.26 8.87 -12.18
N PRO A 46 9.94 9.79 -11.46
CA PRO A 46 9.89 9.84 -10.01
C PRO A 46 8.49 10.16 -9.47
N ARG A 47 7.66 10.89 -10.23
CA ARG A 47 6.27 11.17 -9.86
C ARG A 47 5.43 9.90 -9.85
N GLY A 48 5.56 9.12 -10.92
CA GLY A 48 4.86 7.86 -11.07
C GLY A 48 5.27 6.86 -10.00
N LEU A 49 6.56 6.81 -9.67
CA LEU A 49 7.12 5.89 -8.67
C LEU A 49 6.58 6.17 -7.26
N SER A 50 6.65 7.42 -6.80
CA SER A 50 6.19 7.81 -5.47
C SER A 50 4.68 7.65 -5.31
N MET A 51 3.89 8.01 -6.33
CA MET A 51 2.46 7.76 -6.36
C MET A 51 2.18 6.27 -6.34
N PHE A 52 2.91 5.47 -7.13
CA PHE A 52 2.75 4.03 -7.18
C PHE A 52 3.01 3.39 -5.81
N VAL A 53 4.14 3.71 -5.17
CA VAL A 53 4.50 3.19 -3.85
C VAL A 53 3.53 3.69 -2.79
N GLY A 54 3.20 4.98 -2.78
CA GLY A 54 2.29 5.58 -1.82
C GLY A 54 0.87 5.00 -1.90
N LEU A 55 0.32 4.85 -3.11
CA LEU A 55 -0.98 4.19 -3.33
C LEU A 55 -0.94 2.71 -2.95
N TRP A 56 0.18 2.03 -3.19
CA TRP A 56 0.37 0.63 -2.79
C TRP A 56 0.29 0.45 -1.27
N VAL A 57 1.09 1.22 -0.54
CA VAL A 57 1.14 1.16 0.92
C VAL A 57 -0.18 1.61 1.53
N PHE A 58 -0.81 2.64 0.96
CA PHE A 58 -2.14 3.09 1.36
C PHE A 58 -3.19 2.00 1.17
N GLY A 59 -3.22 1.36 -0.01
CA GLY A 59 -4.16 0.29 -0.33
C GLY A 59 -4.01 -0.93 0.59
N LEU A 60 -2.76 -1.32 0.88
CA LEU A 60 -2.49 -2.36 1.89
C LEU A 60 -3.04 -1.98 3.26
N GLY A 61 -2.83 -0.74 3.70
CA GLY A 61 -3.37 -0.28 4.98
C GLY A 61 -4.89 -0.32 5.05
N VAL A 62 -5.59 0.06 3.98
CA VAL A 62 -7.05 -0.07 3.89
C VAL A 62 -7.48 -1.54 3.97
N LEU A 63 -6.81 -2.44 3.25
CA LEU A 63 -7.11 -3.87 3.32
C LEU A 63 -6.87 -4.45 4.72
N THR A 64 -5.79 -4.06 5.38
CA THR A 64 -5.48 -4.49 6.76
C THR A 64 -6.51 -3.96 7.76
N ALA A 65 -6.94 -2.69 7.63
CA ALA A 65 -7.95 -2.11 8.50
C ALA A 65 -9.34 -2.74 8.30
N LEU A 66 -9.69 -3.11 7.07
CA LEU A 66 -10.96 -3.77 6.74
C LEU A 66 -10.95 -5.27 7.05
N PHE A 67 -9.79 -5.85 7.37
CA PHE A 67 -9.65 -7.28 7.59
C PHE A 67 -10.64 -7.84 8.63
N PRO A 68 -10.80 -7.23 9.83
CA PRO A 68 -11.72 -7.72 10.84
C PRO A 68 -13.18 -7.69 10.38
N VAL A 69 -13.55 -6.66 9.62
CA VAL A 69 -14.91 -6.48 9.09
C VAL A 69 -15.19 -7.53 8.02
N GLY A 70 -14.24 -7.76 7.11
CA GLY A 70 -14.38 -8.74 6.05
C GLY A 70 -14.51 -10.18 6.54
N VAL A 71 -13.77 -10.56 7.59
CA VAL A 71 -13.93 -11.88 8.24
C VAL A 71 -15.34 -12.05 8.81
N ARG A 72 -15.90 -11.00 9.43
CA ARG A 72 -17.24 -11.04 10.03
C ARG A 72 -18.37 -11.09 9.00
N VAL A 73 -18.18 -10.46 7.84
CA VAL A 73 -19.21 -10.34 6.79
C VAL A 73 -19.14 -11.48 5.77
N VAL A 74 -17.94 -11.89 5.35
CA VAL A 74 -17.71 -12.82 4.24
C VAL A 74 -17.34 -14.23 4.74
N GLY A 75 -16.96 -14.36 6.01
CA GLY A 75 -16.64 -15.64 6.62
C GLY A 75 -15.31 -16.24 6.16
N VAL A 76 -15.23 -17.57 6.15
CA VAL A 76 -13.98 -18.36 6.03
C VAL A 76 -13.18 -18.08 4.74
N TYR A 77 -13.84 -17.66 3.65
CA TYR A 77 -13.19 -17.44 2.36
C TYR A 77 -12.49 -16.07 2.24
N TYR A 78 -12.72 -15.15 3.18
CA TYR A 78 -12.16 -13.81 3.13
C TYR A 78 -10.63 -13.78 3.16
N GLY A 79 -10.01 -14.67 3.95
CA GLY A 79 -8.55 -14.80 4.01
C GLY A 79 -7.94 -15.19 2.66
N TRP A 80 -8.59 -16.09 1.92
CA TRP A 80 -8.16 -16.50 0.59
C TRP A 80 -8.31 -15.38 -0.45
N ALA A 81 -9.39 -14.61 -0.37
CA ALA A 81 -9.61 -13.44 -1.23
C ALA A 81 -8.51 -12.39 -1.02
N LEU A 82 -8.11 -12.14 0.23
CA LEU A 82 -7.01 -11.24 0.54
C LEU A 82 -5.65 -11.78 0.12
N ALA A 83 -5.39 -13.07 0.31
CA ALA A 83 -4.16 -13.70 -0.17
C ALA A 83 -4.05 -13.57 -1.70
N ALA A 84 -5.15 -13.80 -2.44
CA ALA A 84 -5.19 -13.59 -3.88
C ALA A 84 -4.92 -12.13 -4.28
N LEU A 85 -5.54 -11.17 -3.58
CA LEU A 85 -5.29 -9.73 -3.82
C LEU A 85 -3.85 -9.34 -3.52
N ALA A 86 -3.24 -9.87 -2.45
CA ALA A 86 -1.85 -9.65 -2.11
C ALA A 86 -0.92 -10.21 -3.19
N VAL A 87 -1.18 -11.42 -3.70
CA VAL A 87 -0.40 -12.04 -4.79
C VAL A 87 -0.50 -11.23 -6.08
N ILE A 88 -1.73 -10.87 -6.50
CA ILE A 88 -1.95 -9.98 -7.67
C ILE A 88 -1.19 -8.67 -7.47
N GLY A 89 -1.18 -8.19 -6.23
CA GLY A 89 -0.48 -7.00 -5.83
C GLY A 89 1.03 -7.06 -6.00
N ILE A 90 1.65 -8.11 -5.47
CA ILE A 90 3.08 -8.38 -5.63
C ILE A 90 3.42 -8.50 -7.11
N LEU A 91 2.60 -9.18 -7.90
CA LEU A 91 2.79 -9.28 -9.35
C LEU A 91 2.75 -7.91 -10.03
N ARG A 92 1.83 -7.03 -9.62
CA ARG A 92 1.73 -5.66 -10.12
C ARG A 92 2.93 -4.81 -9.71
N VAL A 93 3.46 -4.99 -8.49
CA VAL A 93 4.72 -4.36 -8.06
C VAL A 93 5.88 -4.86 -8.92
N TYR A 94 6.04 -6.17 -9.03
CA TYR A 94 7.14 -6.79 -9.76
C TYR A 94 7.18 -6.38 -11.24
N THR A 95 6.02 -6.31 -11.90
CA THR A 95 5.92 -5.95 -13.32
C THR A 95 5.80 -4.46 -13.59
N GLY A 96 5.26 -3.68 -12.64
CA GLY A 96 5.03 -2.25 -12.76
C GLY A 96 6.20 -1.39 -12.31
N TYR A 97 6.88 -1.78 -11.23
CA TYR A 97 8.01 -1.04 -10.65
C TYR A 97 9.16 -0.79 -11.66
N PRO A 98 9.57 -1.77 -12.51
CA PRO A 98 10.63 -1.54 -13.48
C PRO A 98 10.32 -0.45 -14.51
N ARG A 99 9.04 -0.12 -14.75
CA ARG A 99 8.64 0.91 -15.73
C ARG A 99 9.02 2.32 -15.28
N TYR A 100 9.22 2.52 -13.98
CA TYR A 100 9.59 3.82 -13.41
C TYR A 100 11.09 3.99 -13.25
N LEU A 101 11.85 2.90 -13.35
CA LEU A 101 13.31 2.94 -13.31
C LEU A 101 13.86 3.36 -14.67
N LYS A 102 14.96 4.12 -14.65
CA LYS A 102 15.69 4.42 -15.89
C LYS A 102 16.27 3.11 -16.39
N ASN A 103 16.04 2.76 -17.65
CA ASN A 103 16.67 1.59 -18.27
C ASN A 103 18.18 1.85 -18.35
N ILE A 104 18.92 1.42 -17.33
CA ILE A 104 20.37 1.36 -17.38
C ILE A 104 20.68 0.08 -18.16
N ARG A 105 20.62 0.15 -19.50
CA ARG A 105 21.34 -0.85 -20.29
C ARG A 105 22.84 -0.62 -20.05
N PRO A 106 23.62 -1.66 -19.72
CA PRO A 106 25.06 -1.55 -19.75
C PRO A 106 25.58 -1.21 -21.15
#